data_AF-G0UVD3-F1
#
_entry.id   AF-G0UVD3-F1
#
_cell.length_a   1.000
_cell.length_b   1.000
_cell.length_c   1.000
_cell.angle_alpha   90.00
_cell.angle_beta   90.00
_cell.angle_gamma   90.00
#
_symmetry.space_group_name_H-M   'P 1'
#
loop_
_entity.id
_entity.type
_entity.pdbx_description
1 polymer ?
#
loop_
_entity_poly.entity_id
_entity_poly.type
_entity_poly.pdbx_seq_one_letter_code
_entity_poly.pdbx_strand_id
1 'polypeptide(L)'
;MERTSSPRKVVTRGKTRELPYRRPWSLFAPTLLCFILFNYFAFGTTINDDGTDIVPTRLISGGAASVFRAARVLLENHLIRNMFIVSRFFFHGIGGIRVVCMAAWLLHCIEAVVAAWVCSRCGADRRTFGLYVVMTLFGGVTQLGPLLEAQRTYLGKAAGARGAE
;
A
#
# COMPACT_ATOMS: atom_id res chain seq x y z
N MET A 1 60.66 -33.39 0.64
CA MET A 1 59.81 -32.61 1.58
C MET A 1 58.75 -31.90 0.74
N GLU A 2 57.71 -32.63 0.33
CA GLU A 2 56.60 -32.07 -0.47
C GLU A 2 55.57 -31.44 0.47
N ARG A 3 55.39 -30.12 0.35
CA ARG A 3 54.29 -29.40 1.00
C ARG A 3 53.01 -29.78 0.26
N THR A 4 52.22 -30.65 0.88
CA THR A 4 50.83 -30.89 0.52
C THR A 4 50.03 -29.61 0.80
N SER A 5 49.77 -28.83 -0.25
CA SER A 5 48.86 -27.69 -0.19
C SER A 5 47.43 -28.22 -0.05
N SER A 6 46.93 -28.23 1.18
CA SER A 6 45.53 -28.54 1.49
C SER A 6 44.60 -27.56 0.74
N PRO A 7 43.65 -28.05 -0.08
CA PRO A 7 42.68 -27.19 -0.72
C PRO A 7 41.77 -26.60 0.35
N ARG A 8 41.92 -25.30 0.58
CA ARG A 8 41.04 -24.49 1.42
C ARG A 8 39.63 -24.59 0.86
N LYS A 9 38.78 -25.43 1.47
CA LYS A 9 37.36 -25.50 1.14
C LYS A 9 36.79 -24.09 1.25
N VAL A 10 36.45 -23.50 0.12
CA VAL A 10 35.63 -22.29 0.05
C VAL A 10 34.29 -22.71 0.63
N VAL A 11 34.05 -22.36 1.88
CA VAL A 11 32.73 -22.46 2.50
C VAL A 11 31.83 -21.53 1.70
N THR A 12 31.11 -22.08 0.74
CA THR A 12 30.02 -21.39 0.05
C THR A 12 29.01 -21.01 1.12
N ARG A 13 29.07 -19.74 1.53
CA ARG A 13 28.12 -19.04 2.40
C ARG A 13 26.72 -19.52 2.01
N GLY A 14 26.06 -20.24 2.91
CA GLY A 14 24.75 -20.83 2.64
C GLY A 14 23.81 -19.78 2.07
N LYS A 15 23.05 -20.16 1.03
CA LYS A 15 22.00 -19.33 0.41
C LYS A 15 21.31 -18.52 1.50
N THR A 16 21.58 -17.21 1.54
CA THR A 16 20.92 -16.29 2.45
C THR A 16 19.43 -16.50 2.22
N ARG A 17 18.74 -17.01 3.23
CA ARG A 17 17.29 -17.12 3.19
C ARG A 17 16.79 -15.67 3.17
N GLU A 18 16.40 -15.19 2.01
CA GLU A 18 15.78 -13.89 1.88
C GLU A 18 14.27 -14.06 2.07
N LEU A 19 13.62 -13.03 2.61
CA LEU A 19 12.17 -13.03 2.81
C LEU A 19 11.48 -13.04 1.42
N PRO A 20 10.73 -14.11 1.06
CA PRO A 20 10.09 -14.17 -0.24
C PRO A 20 8.93 -13.19 -0.28
N TYR A 21 8.92 -12.37 -1.32
CA TYR A 21 7.87 -11.39 -1.52
C TYR A 21 6.59 -12.03 -2.11
N ARG A 22 5.43 -11.80 -1.48
CA ARG A 22 4.12 -12.31 -1.91
C ARG A 22 3.11 -11.16 -2.03
N ARG A 23 2.65 -10.85 -3.25
CA ARG A 23 1.63 -9.80 -3.51
C ARG A 23 0.22 -10.38 -3.49
N PRO A 24 -0.68 -9.93 -2.61
CA PRO A 24 -2.11 -10.21 -2.75
C PRO A 24 -2.75 -9.18 -3.71
N TRP A 25 -2.42 -9.23 -5.00
CA TRP A 25 -2.90 -8.24 -5.99
C TRP A 25 -4.42 -8.10 -6.03
N SER A 26 -5.15 -9.19 -5.80
CA SER A 26 -6.62 -9.21 -5.77
C SER A 26 -7.22 -8.35 -4.67
N LEU A 27 -6.52 -8.19 -3.55
CA LEU A 27 -6.93 -7.30 -2.45
C LEU A 27 -6.28 -5.92 -2.60
N PHE A 28 -5.03 -5.87 -3.04
CA PHE A 28 -4.30 -4.60 -3.16
C PHE A 28 -4.92 -3.64 -4.17
N ALA A 29 -5.24 -4.12 -5.38
CA ALA A 29 -5.72 -3.26 -6.46
C ALA A 29 -7.05 -2.55 -6.11
N PRO A 30 -8.10 -3.23 -5.59
CA PRO A 30 -9.31 -2.55 -5.18
C PRO A 30 -9.06 -1.61 -3.99
N THR A 31 -8.22 -1.98 -3.01
CA THR A 31 -7.88 -1.09 -1.89
C THR A 31 -7.17 0.18 -2.37
N LEU A 32 -6.19 0.06 -3.27
CA LEU A 32 -5.49 1.20 -3.85
C LEU A 32 -6.47 2.10 -4.62
N LEU A 33 -7.34 1.51 -5.43
CA LEU A 33 -8.34 2.27 -6.19
C LEU A 33 -9.28 3.04 -5.25
N CYS A 34 -9.82 2.37 -4.24
CA CYS A 34 -10.65 3.01 -3.21
C CYS A 34 -9.87 4.12 -2.49
N PHE A 35 -8.62 3.88 -2.13
CA PHE A 35 -7.77 4.86 -1.45
C PHE A 35 -7.55 6.11 -2.30
N ILE A 36 -7.20 5.95 -3.59
CA ILE A 36 -7.05 7.06 -4.53
C ILE A 36 -8.37 7.83 -4.65
N LEU A 37 -9.48 7.10 -4.77
CA LEU A 37 -10.80 7.69 -4.90
C LEU A 37 -11.20 8.50 -3.66
N PHE A 38 -10.98 7.96 -2.46
CA PHE A 38 -11.25 8.65 -1.20
C PHE A 38 -10.37 9.88 -1.03
N ASN A 39 -9.10 9.82 -1.42
CA ASN A 39 -8.20 10.98 -1.41
C ASN A 39 -8.67 12.06 -2.39
N TYR A 40 -9.02 11.67 -3.60
CA TYR A 40 -9.59 12.59 -4.59
C TYR A 40 -10.89 13.21 -4.06
N PHE A 41 -11.77 12.41 -3.46
CA PHE A 41 -12.99 12.91 -2.85
C PHE A 41 -12.69 13.92 -1.73
N ALA A 42 -11.81 13.59 -0.79
CA ALA A 42 -11.50 14.44 0.37
C ALA A 42 -10.81 15.77 0.02
N PHE A 43 -9.88 15.76 -0.94
CA PHE A 43 -8.97 16.87 -1.21
C PHE A 43 -9.05 17.43 -2.63
N GLY A 44 -9.52 16.63 -3.60
CA GLY A 44 -9.66 17.02 -5.00
C GLY A 44 -11.04 17.60 -5.36
N THR A 45 -12.01 17.54 -4.44
CA THR A 45 -13.35 18.10 -4.65
C THR A 45 -13.55 19.39 -3.87
N THR A 46 -14.44 20.22 -4.40
CA THR A 46 -14.84 21.51 -3.84
C THR A 46 -16.34 21.51 -3.65
N ILE A 47 -16.81 22.07 -2.55
CA ILE A 47 -18.24 22.20 -2.26
C ILE A 47 -18.70 23.59 -2.67
N ASN A 48 -19.96 23.73 -3.07
CA ASN A 48 -20.58 25.03 -3.30
C ASN A 48 -20.67 25.84 -1.99
N ASP A 49 -20.93 27.13 -2.14
CA ASP A 49 -20.98 28.08 -1.02
C ASP A 49 -22.03 27.69 0.04
N ASP A 50 -23.13 27.06 -0.39
CA ASP A 50 -24.22 26.62 0.49
C ASP A 50 -23.91 25.30 1.23
N GLY A 51 -22.79 24.64 0.94
CA GLY A 51 -22.42 23.38 1.58
C GLY A 51 -23.24 22.17 1.11
N THR A 52 -24.09 22.34 0.10
CA THR A 52 -25.13 21.37 -0.27
C THR A 52 -24.72 20.38 -1.34
N ASP A 53 -23.72 20.70 -2.16
CA ASP A 53 -23.36 19.94 -3.36
C ASP A 53 -21.89 20.12 -3.76
N ILE A 54 -21.40 19.21 -4.61
CA ILE A 54 -20.04 19.26 -5.15
C ILE A 54 -20.00 20.06 -6.45
N VAL A 55 -19.02 20.97 -6.51
CA VAL A 55 -18.70 21.74 -7.71
C VAL A 55 -17.83 20.89 -8.63
N PRO A 56 -18.26 20.64 -9.89
CA PRO A 56 -17.48 19.89 -10.87
C PRO A 56 -16.12 20.56 -11.15
N THR A 57 -15.03 19.78 -11.16
CA THR A 57 -13.67 20.32 -11.27
C THR A 57 -13.40 20.87 -12.69
N ARG A 58 -13.13 22.16 -12.89
CA ARG A 58 -13.00 22.74 -14.26
C ARG A 58 -11.73 22.35 -15.05
N LEU A 59 -10.88 21.44 -14.55
CA LEU A 59 -9.48 21.28 -14.96
C LEU A 59 -9.21 20.76 -16.40
N ILE A 60 -10.21 20.35 -17.19
CA ILE A 60 -9.98 19.94 -18.59
C ILE A 60 -11.07 20.52 -19.49
N SER A 61 -10.97 21.82 -19.77
CA SER A 61 -11.69 22.47 -20.87
C SER A 61 -10.98 22.28 -22.22
N GLY A 62 -9.83 21.61 -22.26
CA GLY A 62 -9.07 21.34 -23.48
C GLY A 62 -9.25 19.90 -23.98
N GLY A 63 -10.06 19.71 -25.02
CA GLY A 63 -9.85 18.68 -26.07
C GLY A 63 -9.71 17.19 -25.71
N ALA A 64 -9.98 16.74 -24.48
CA ALA A 64 -9.85 15.32 -24.16
C ALA A 64 -10.90 14.46 -24.89
N ALA A 65 -10.46 13.32 -25.43
CA ALA A 65 -11.27 12.35 -26.17
C ALA A 65 -12.56 11.95 -25.41
N SER A 66 -13.63 11.66 -26.15
CA SER A 66 -14.99 11.40 -25.65
C SER A 66 -15.06 10.41 -24.48
N VAL A 67 -14.19 9.41 -24.45
CA VAL A 67 -14.11 8.38 -23.39
C VAL A 67 -13.70 8.97 -22.04
N PHE A 68 -12.71 9.87 -22.01
CA PHE A 68 -12.28 10.53 -20.77
C PHE A 68 -13.37 11.45 -20.21
N ARG A 69 -14.13 12.09 -21.11
CA ARG A 69 -15.30 12.89 -20.74
C ARG A 69 -16.40 12.03 -20.12
N ALA A 70 -16.71 10.88 -20.72
CA ALA A 70 -17.72 9.95 -20.19
C ALA A 70 -17.30 9.35 -18.84
N ALA A 71 -16.05 8.91 -18.70
CA ALA A 71 -15.50 8.42 -17.45
C ALA A 71 -15.55 9.48 -16.34
N ARG A 72 -15.27 10.75 -16.68
CA ARG A 72 -15.37 11.87 -15.75
C ARG A 72 -16.80 12.14 -15.30
N VAL A 73 -17.76 12.15 -16.21
CA VAL A 73 -19.19 12.32 -15.87
C VAL A 73 -19.63 11.21 -14.92
N LEU A 74 -19.25 9.96 -15.19
CA LEU A 74 -19.54 8.84 -14.29
C LEU A 74 -18.89 9.03 -12.92
N LEU A 75 -17.61 9.41 -12.88
CA LEU A 75 -16.87 9.61 -11.66
C LEU A 75 -17.44 10.76 -10.83
N GLU A 76 -17.44 11.99 -11.35
CA GLU A 76 -17.84 13.19 -10.60
C GLU A 76 -19.35 13.23 -10.32
N ASN A 77 -20.20 12.99 -11.32
CA ASN A 77 -21.63 13.20 -11.17
C ASN A 77 -22.36 12.03 -10.52
N HIS A 78 -21.88 10.80 -10.71
CA HIS A 78 -22.50 9.64 -10.05
C HIS A 78 -21.71 9.21 -8.82
N LEU A 79 -20.42 8.88 -8.96
CA LEU A 79 -19.70 8.24 -7.88
C LEU A 79 -19.41 9.20 -6.71
N ILE A 80 -18.75 10.31 -7.00
CA ILE A 80 -18.33 11.30 -5.99
C ILE A 80 -19.54 11.99 -5.36
N ARG A 81 -20.55 12.38 -6.14
CA ARG A 81 -21.78 12.97 -5.62
C ARG A 81 -22.55 12.02 -4.70
N ASN A 82 -22.66 10.73 -5.06
CA ASN A 82 -23.27 9.74 -4.16
C ASN A 82 -22.44 9.52 -2.89
N MET A 83 -21.11 9.47 -3.00
CA MET A 83 -20.23 9.43 -1.83
C MET A 83 -20.43 10.66 -0.93
N PHE A 84 -20.69 11.84 -1.53
CA PHE A 84 -20.99 13.05 -0.77
C PHE A 84 -22.29 12.96 0.01
N ILE A 85 -23.36 12.48 -0.61
CA ILE A 85 -24.65 12.26 0.05
C ILE A 85 -24.47 11.31 1.25
N VAL A 86 -23.80 10.18 1.03
CA VAL A 86 -23.46 9.23 2.10
C VAL A 86 -22.61 9.90 3.17
N SER A 87 -21.63 10.73 2.77
CA SER A 87 -20.75 11.39 3.73
C SER A 87 -21.44 12.44 4.58
N ARG A 88 -22.44 13.14 4.04
CA ARG A 88 -23.24 14.10 4.81
C ARG A 88 -24.01 13.39 5.92
N PHE A 89 -24.50 12.19 5.64
CA PHE A 89 -25.22 11.38 6.61
C PHE A 89 -24.29 10.79 7.69
N PHE A 90 -23.17 10.17 7.31
CA PHE A 90 -22.32 9.44 8.26
C PHE A 90 -21.19 10.26 8.88
N PHE A 91 -20.66 11.26 8.17
CA PHE A 91 -19.45 12.00 8.54
C PHE A 91 -19.70 13.51 8.67
N HIS A 92 -20.96 13.94 8.68
CA HIS A 92 -21.35 15.35 8.75
C HIS A 92 -20.70 16.22 7.65
N GLY A 93 -20.50 15.64 6.47
CA GLY A 93 -19.97 16.31 5.28
C GLY A 93 -18.47 16.07 5.04
N ILE A 94 -17.86 16.90 4.20
CA ILE A 94 -16.47 16.68 3.74
C ILE A 94 -15.43 16.86 4.83
N GLY A 95 -15.74 17.67 5.86
CA GLY A 95 -14.86 17.86 7.00
C GLY A 95 -14.57 16.53 7.71
N GLY A 96 -15.62 15.74 8.00
CA GLY A 96 -15.45 14.42 8.60
C GLY A 96 -14.72 13.44 7.68
N ILE A 97 -14.99 13.47 6.37
CA ILE A 97 -14.25 12.65 5.40
C ILE A 97 -12.76 12.99 5.38
N ARG A 98 -12.39 14.28 5.43
CA ARG A 98 -10.99 14.71 5.51
C ARG A 98 -10.33 14.18 6.78
N VAL A 99 -11.02 14.24 7.93
CA VAL A 99 -10.52 13.69 9.19
C VAL A 99 -10.29 12.19 9.08
N VAL A 100 -11.26 11.43 8.57
CA VAL A 100 -11.14 9.98 8.36
C VAL A 100 -9.98 9.67 7.40
N CYS A 101 -9.84 10.43 6.32
CA CYS A 101 -8.76 10.26 5.36
C CYS A 101 -7.38 10.54 5.99
N MET A 102 -7.24 11.61 6.79
CA MET A 102 -6.02 11.91 7.54
C MET A 102 -5.68 10.82 8.55
N ALA A 103 -6.68 10.30 9.28
CA ALA A 103 -6.49 9.19 10.21
C ALA A 103 -6.06 7.90 9.49
N ALA A 104 -6.64 7.59 8.33
CA ALA A 104 -6.23 6.46 7.51
C ALA A 104 -4.78 6.59 7.02
N TRP A 105 -4.36 7.78 6.59
CA TRP A 105 -2.97 8.07 6.24
C TRP A 105 -2.02 7.84 7.42
N LEU A 106 -2.38 8.32 8.61
CA LEU A 106 -1.58 8.10 9.81
C LEU A 106 -1.43 6.60 10.11
N LEU A 107 -2.51 5.84 10.00
CA LEU A 107 -2.48 4.38 10.18
C LEU A 107 -1.55 3.71 9.16
N HIS A 108 -1.66 4.07 7.88
CA HIS A 108 -0.80 3.54 6.83
C HIS A 108 0.68 3.87 7.07
N CYS A 109 1.00 5.06 7.59
CA CYS A 109 2.36 5.41 7.98
C CYS A 109 2.88 4.50 9.10
N ILE A 110 2.06 4.23 10.13
CA ILE A 110 2.41 3.30 11.21
C ILE A 110 2.66 1.89 10.63
N GLU A 111 1.77 1.41 9.77
CA GLU A 111 1.91 0.10 9.13
C GLU A 111 3.17 0.01 8.26
N ALA A 112 3.51 1.08 7.54
CA ALA A 112 4.74 1.16 6.74
C ALA A 112 6.00 1.09 7.62
N VAL A 113 5.98 1.70 8.81
CA VAL A 113 7.07 1.58 9.80
C VAL A 113 7.19 0.14 10.30
N VAL A 114 6.08 -0.52 10.61
CA VAL A 114 6.10 -1.94 11.00
C VAL A 114 6.65 -2.80 9.86
N ALA A 115 6.23 -2.55 8.61
CA ALA A 115 6.74 -3.25 7.45
C ALA A 115 8.26 -3.07 7.28
N ALA A 116 8.76 -1.84 7.43
CA ALA A 116 10.17 -1.52 7.38
C ALA A 116 10.96 -2.25 8.49
N TRP A 117 10.42 -2.29 9.71
CA TRP A 117 11.02 -3.01 10.82
C TRP A 117 11.11 -4.52 10.54
N VAL A 118 10.03 -5.13 10.05
CA VAL A 118 10.00 -6.56 9.67
C VAL A 118 11.04 -6.85 8.58
N CYS A 119 11.05 -6.06 7.50
CA CYS A 119 11.97 -6.24 6.39
C CYS A 119 13.44 -6.12 6.85
N SER A 120 13.73 -5.15 7.72
CA SER A 120 15.08 -4.96 8.28
C SER A 120 15.51 -6.15 9.14
N ARG A 121 14.62 -6.63 10.01
CA ARG A 121 14.89 -7.78 10.89
C ARG A 121 15.09 -9.09 10.12
N CYS A 122 14.40 -9.24 8.99
CA CYS A 122 14.49 -10.42 8.13
C CYS A 122 15.61 -10.33 7.08
N GLY A 123 16.35 -9.21 7.02
CA GLY A 123 17.42 -9.04 6.03
C GLY A 123 16.91 -9.02 4.59
N ALA A 124 15.73 -8.44 4.35
CA ALA A 124 15.18 -8.30 3.01
C ALA A 124 16.11 -7.46 2.11
N ASP A 125 16.21 -7.82 0.84
CA ASP A 125 16.95 -7.02 -0.13
C ASP A 125 16.26 -5.65 -0.36
N ARG A 126 16.99 -4.69 -0.92
CA ARG A 126 16.50 -3.31 -1.11
C ARG A 126 15.22 -3.23 -1.94
N ARG A 127 15.05 -4.10 -2.95
CA ARG A 127 13.85 -4.11 -3.80
C ARG A 127 12.66 -4.64 -3.03
N THR A 128 12.81 -5.75 -2.31
CA THR A 128 11.74 -6.32 -1.48
C THR A 128 11.35 -5.38 -0.35
N PHE A 129 12.33 -4.75 0.32
CA PHE A 129 12.10 -3.72 1.32
C PHE A 129 11.27 -2.56 0.74
N GLY A 130 11.73 -1.96 -0.35
CA GLY A 130 11.05 -0.82 -0.97
C GLY A 130 9.64 -1.16 -1.41
N LEU A 131 9.46 -2.34 -2.02
CA LEU A 131 8.14 -2.82 -2.41
C LEU A 131 7.21 -2.99 -1.22
N TYR A 132 7.60 -3.73 -0.18
CA TYR A 132 6.71 -3.94 0.96
C TYR A 132 6.35 -2.62 1.66
N VAL A 133 7.31 -1.73 1.88
CA VAL A 133 7.06 -0.45 2.56
C VAL A 133 6.15 0.44 1.72
N VAL A 134 6.44 0.63 0.43
CA VAL A 134 5.62 1.47 -0.45
C VAL A 134 4.22 0.88 -0.64
N MET A 135 4.12 -0.43 -0.88
CA MET A 135 2.81 -1.05 -1.05
C MET A 135 2.00 -0.99 0.26
N THR A 136 2.63 -1.11 1.43
CA THR A 136 1.95 -0.95 2.72
C THR A 136 1.47 0.47 2.95
N LEU A 137 2.23 1.48 2.50
CA LEU A 137 1.78 2.88 2.58
C LEU A 137 0.48 3.12 1.79
N PHE A 138 0.24 2.40 0.70
CA PHE A 138 -0.96 2.58 -0.13
C PHE A 138 -2.08 1.57 0.15
N GLY A 139 -1.73 0.33 0.51
CA GLY A 139 -2.67 -0.77 0.71
C GLY A 139 -2.95 -1.08 2.18
N GLY A 140 -2.20 -0.47 3.10
CA GLY A 140 -2.29 -0.66 4.53
C GLY A 140 -2.18 -2.13 4.96
N VAL A 141 -3.07 -2.53 5.87
CA VAL A 141 -3.18 -3.90 6.42
C VAL A 141 -3.19 -5.00 5.36
N THR A 142 -3.72 -4.74 4.16
CA THR A 142 -3.77 -5.73 3.08
C THR A 142 -2.39 -6.16 2.60
N GLN A 143 -1.36 -5.33 2.82
CA GLN A 143 0.04 -5.65 2.54
C GLN A 143 0.81 -6.09 3.79
N LEU A 144 0.45 -5.54 4.96
CA LEU A 144 1.11 -5.90 6.21
C LEU A 144 0.82 -7.35 6.62
N GLY A 145 -0.41 -7.84 6.46
CA GLY A 145 -0.78 -9.22 6.78
C GLY A 145 0.08 -10.29 6.06
N PRO A 146 0.17 -10.26 4.72
CA PRO A 146 1.06 -11.15 3.97
C PRO A 146 2.54 -11.03 4.35
N LEU A 147 3.00 -9.83 4.72
CA LEU A 147 4.37 -9.61 5.17
C LEU A 147 4.64 -10.28 6.53
N LEU A 148 3.71 -10.15 7.49
CA LEU A 148 3.79 -10.84 8.77
C LEU A 148 3.73 -12.36 8.61
N GLU A 149 2.94 -12.86 7.67
CA GLU A 149 2.89 -14.29 7.35
C GLU A 149 4.21 -14.79 6.71
N ALA A 150 4.79 -13.99 5.81
CA ALA A 150 6.10 -14.26 5.25
C ALA A 150 7.19 -14.28 6.33
N GLN A 151 7.11 -13.36 7.31
CA GLN A 151 8.01 -13.32 8.46
C GLN A 151 7.90 -14.58 9.32
N ARG A 152 6.68 -15.02 9.66
CA ARG A 152 6.45 -16.26 10.43
C ARG A 152 7.05 -17.47 9.71
N THR A 153 6.79 -17.60 8.41
CA THR A 153 7.37 -18.67 7.58
C THR A 153 8.89 -18.62 7.57
N TYR A 154 9.47 -17.43 7.45
CA TYR A 154 10.91 -17.21 7.47
C TYR A 154 11.55 -17.62 8.81
N LEU A 155 10.98 -17.16 9.93
CA LEU A 155 11.46 -17.48 11.27
C LEU A 155 11.29 -18.96 11.61
N GLY A 156 10.17 -19.58 11.24
CA GLY A 156 9.94 -21.02 11.42
C GLY A 156 10.96 -21.87 10.67
N LYS A 157 11.26 -21.51 9.41
CA LYS A 157 12.34 -22.14 8.64
C LYS A 157 13.70 -21.95 9.33
N ALA A 158 14.00 -20.73 9.79
CA ALA A 158 15.27 -20.39 10.46
C ALA A 158 15.47 -21.09 11.81
N ALA A 159 14.39 -21.44 12.52
CA ALA A 159 14.45 -22.24 13.74
C ALA A 159 14.72 -23.72 13.44
N GLY A 160 14.02 -24.31 12.47
CA GLY A 160 14.23 -25.72 12.08
C GLY A 160 15.63 -26.02 11.53
N ALA A 161 16.29 -25.04 10.90
CA ALA A 161 17.67 -25.21 10.44
C ALA A 161 18.72 -25.18 11.58
N ARG A 162 18.41 -24.52 12.71
CA ARG A 162 19.32 -24.41 13.87
C ARG A 162 19.20 -25.57 14.86
N GLY A 163 18.15 -26.38 14.77
CA GLY A 163 17.99 -27.61 15.55
C GLY A 163 18.46 -28.88 14.83
N ALA A 164 19.00 -28.73 13.61
CA ALA A 164 19.53 -29.83 12.79
C ALA A 164 21.07 -29.78 12.65
N GLU A 165 21.71 -28.82 13.33
CA GLU A 165 23.17 -28.73 13.55
C GLU A 165 23.48 -29.20 14.97
#